data_AF-A0A9W7FN65-F1
#
_entry.id   AF-A0A9W7FN65-F1
#
_cell.length_a   1.000
_cell.length_b   1.000
_cell.length_c   1.000
_cell.angle_alpha   90.00
_cell.angle_beta   90.00
_cell.angle_gamma   90.00
#
_symmetry.space_group_name_H-M   'P 1'
#
loop_
_entity.id
_entity.type
_entity.pdbx_description
1 polymer ?
#
loop_
_entity_poly.entity_id
_entity_poly.type
_entity_poly.pdbx_seq_one_letter_code
_entity_poly.pdbx_strand_id
1 'polypeptide(L)'
;MGNNSIDEDQQRLSDGMLEASPDVNSLKKSKTRYESIRDKTNTLLYESTLFQILAIIYIILVIGDGAFFFFMMVGWHYPYPESISRWWLNLSIQILCGAFSYPAVINLPWLVGMVVHTRGERGGVGLNFYGDKSVDVFLNLELRKRHKILFLKFINISTQWINQWSRIAYPTYELSNSWPGSLLCNIFFGLSFAAGIGGGIYQVRAESSLRSEQPGKFEDGPLEIIEKIKEKRREGKGFSEIIKSL
;
A
#
# COMPACT_ATOMS: atom_id res chain seq x y z
N MET A 1 10.11 59.14 -25.84
CA MET A 1 11.47 58.62 -25.62
C MET A 1 11.64 58.40 -24.13
N GLY A 2 11.61 57.15 -23.66
CA GLY A 2 11.72 56.82 -22.23
C GLY A 2 10.75 55.73 -21.82
N ASN A 3 11.17 54.47 -21.95
CA ASN A 3 10.65 53.32 -21.18
C ASN A 3 11.46 52.02 -21.38
N ASN A 4 12.41 51.97 -22.32
CA ASN A 4 13.12 50.72 -22.63
C ASN A 4 14.16 50.25 -21.59
N SER A 5 14.54 51.06 -20.60
CA SER A 5 15.63 50.68 -19.68
C SER A 5 15.18 49.77 -18.52
N ILE A 6 13.89 49.75 -18.19
CA ILE A 6 13.37 48.94 -17.07
C ILE A 6 13.17 47.48 -17.50
N ASP A 7 12.82 47.25 -18.77
CA ASP A 7 12.62 45.91 -19.32
C ASP A 7 13.94 45.16 -19.48
N GLU A 8 15.04 45.84 -19.87
CA GLU A 8 16.35 45.20 -20.01
C GLU A 8 16.93 44.72 -18.67
N ASP A 9 16.71 45.46 -17.58
CA ASP A 9 17.19 45.06 -16.26
C ASP A 9 16.36 43.92 -15.65
N GLN A 10 15.04 43.87 -15.89
CA GLN A 10 14.21 42.72 -15.50
C GLN A 10 14.56 41.46 -16.31
N GLN A 11 14.87 41.63 -17.59
CA GLN A 11 15.28 40.52 -18.45
C GLN A 11 16.67 39.99 -18.05
N ARG A 12 17.62 40.87 -17.70
CA ARG A 12 18.92 40.47 -17.14
C ARG A 12 18.83 39.81 -15.76
N LEU A 13 17.89 40.22 -14.91
CA LEU A 13 17.62 39.58 -13.62
C LEU A 13 16.97 38.20 -13.80
N SER A 14 16.06 38.05 -14.77
CA SER A 14 15.48 36.77 -15.17
C SER A 14 16.56 35.81 -15.71
N ASP A 15 17.43 36.32 -16.60
CA ASP A 15 18.46 35.52 -17.26
C ASP A 15 19.61 35.17 -16.29
N GLY A 16 19.99 36.10 -15.39
CA GLY A 16 20.99 35.85 -14.34
C GLY A 16 20.51 34.91 -13.23
N MET A 17 19.19 34.83 -12.97
CA MET A 17 18.63 33.82 -12.06
C MET A 17 18.52 32.43 -12.69
N LEU A 18 18.57 32.31 -14.02
CA LEU A 18 18.56 31.03 -14.74
C LEU A 18 19.95 30.36 -14.80
N GLU A 19 21.04 31.11 -14.70
CA GLU A 19 22.42 30.57 -14.78
C GLU A 19 23.00 30.06 -13.45
N ALA A 20 22.38 30.36 -12.31
CA ALA A 20 22.78 29.82 -11.01
C ALA A 20 21.98 28.56 -10.62
N SER A 21 21.47 27.81 -11.59
CA SER A 21 20.96 26.46 -11.31
C SER A 21 22.18 25.55 -11.11
N PRO A 22 22.50 25.10 -9.87
CA PRO A 22 23.60 24.19 -9.65
C PRO A 22 23.46 23.02 -10.60
N ASP A 23 24.51 22.74 -11.37
CA ASP A 23 24.58 21.72 -12.42
C ASP A 23 23.75 20.49 -12.02
N VAL A 24 22.55 20.40 -12.59
CA VAL A 24 21.54 19.37 -12.27
C VAL A 24 22.10 17.97 -12.56
N ASN A 25 23.17 17.88 -13.36
CA ASN A 25 23.88 16.63 -13.63
C ASN A 25 24.90 16.25 -12.54
N SER A 26 25.37 17.18 -11.71
CA SER A 26 26.44 16.95 -10.73
C SER A 26 26.01 16.17 -9.48
N LEU A 27 24.72 15.95 -9.28
CA LEU A 27 24.16 15.20 -8.14
C LEU A 27 23.33 14.00 -8.55
N LYS A 28 23.63 13.36 -9.70
CA LYS A 28 23.18 11.98 -9.98
C LYS A 28 23.93 11.00 -9.08
N LYS A 29 23.67 11.13 -7.78
CA LYS A 29 24.30 10.42 -6.68
C LYS A 29 23.98 8.94 -6.91
N SER A 30 25.01 8.10 -6.95
CA SER A 30 24.90 6.70 -7.38
C SER A 30 23.80 5.95 -6.62
N LYS A 31 23.16 5.00 -7.31
CA LYS A 31 22.10 4.17 -6.70
C LYS A 31 22.68 3.42 -5.50
N THR A 32 21.99 3.48 -4.37
CA THR A 32 22.41 2.69 -3.20
C THR A 32 22.17 1.20 -3.47
N ARG A 33 22.92 0.32 -2.81
CA ARG A 33 22.71 -1.14 -2.92
C ARG A 33 21.27 -1.53 -2.58
N TYR A 34 20.68 -0.84 -1.61
CA TYR A 34 19.30 -1.03 -1.19
C TYR A 34 18.29 -0.66 -2.31
N GLU A 35 18.45 0.51 -2.93
CA GLU A 35 17.61 0.93 -4.07
C GLU A 35 17.69 -0.09 -5.21
N SER A 36 18.89 -0.59 -5.51
CA SER A 36 19.08 -1.61 -6.55
C SER A 36 18.33 -2.91 -6.24
N ILE A 37 18.35 -3.38 -4.98
CA ILE A 37 17.62 -4.59 -4.58
C ILE A 37 16.11 -4.35 -4.70
N ARG A 38 15.60 -3.24 -4.16
CA ARG A 38 14.18 -2.89 -4.26
C ARG A 38 13.71 -2.84 -5.71
N ASP A 39 14.44 -2.15 -6.57
CA ASP A 39 14.06 -1.98 -7.97
C ASP A 39 14.06 -3.32 -8.70
N LYS A 40 15.09 -4.16 -8.48
CA LYS A 40 15.11 -5.52 -9.03
C LYS A 40 13.92 -6.34 -8.55
N THR A 41 13.57 -6.26 -7.27
CA THR A 41 12.40 -6.96 -6.74
C THR A 41 11.11 -6.44 -7.36
N ASN A 42 10.91 -5.11 -7.45
CA ASN A 42 9.73 -4.52 -8.07
C ASN A 42 9.62 -4.89 -9.55
N THR A 43 10.71 -4.78 -10.31
CA THR A 43 10.79 -5.21 -11.71
C THR A 43 10.38 -6.68 -11.83
N LEU A 44 10.95 -7.56 -11.00
CA LEU A 44 10.57 -8.98 -11.00
C LEU A 44 9.09 -9.20 -10.68
N LEU A 45 8.52 -8.44 -9.73
CA LEU A 45 7.11 -8.57 -9.33
C LEU A 45 6.14 -8.08 -10.41
N TYR A 46 6.42 -6.95 -11.05
CA TYR A 46 5.50 -6.31 -12.00
C TYR A 46 5.65 -6.84 -13.43
N GLU A 47 6.87 -7.14 -13.87
CA GLU A 47 7.13 -7.56 -15.26
C GLU A 47 6.98 -9.06 -15.46
N SER A 48 7.05 -9.86 -14.39
CA SER A 48 6.92 -11.31 -14.50
C SER A 48 5.45 -11.73 -14.62
N THR A 49 5.12 -12.37 -15.75
CA THR A 49 3.81 -13.02 -15.97
C THR A 49 3.52 -14.05 -14.87
N LEU A 50 4.54 -14.73 -14.34
CA LEU A 50 4.37 -15.67 -13.23
C LEU A 50 3.77 -14.99 -12.00
N PHE A 51 4.28 -13.82 -11.61
CA PHE A 51 3.76 -13.09 -10.46
C PHE A 51 2.35 -12.54 -10.68
N GLN A 52 2.01 -12.16 -11.92
CA GLN A 52 0.64 -11.76 -12.28
C GLN A 52 -0.33 -12.94 -12.17
N ILE A 53 0.04 -14.13 -12.68
CA ILE A 53 -0.75 -15.35 -12.52
C ILE A 53 -0.90 -15.72 -11.04
N LEU A 54 0.19 -15.66 -10.28
CA LEU A 54 0.17 -15.90 -8.83
C LEU A 54 -0.74 -14.90 -8.11
N ALA A 55 -0.78 -13.64 -8.51
CA ALA A 55 -1.69 -12.64 -7.95
C ALA A 55 -3.16 -12.98 -8.22
N ILE A 56 -3.49 -13.48 -9.42
CA ILE A 56 -4.84 -13.94 -9.76
C ILE A 56 -5.22 -15.16 -8.91
N ILE A 57 -4.34 -16.16 -8.84
CA ILE A 57 -4.53 -17.36 -8.01
C ILE A 57 -4.72 -16.97 -6.55
N TYR A 58 -3.91 -16.05 -6.05
CA TYR A 58 -4.00 -15.50 -4.70
C TYR A 58 -5.37 -14.86 -4.42
N ILE A 59 -5.88 -14.02 -5.34
CA ILE A 59 -7.20 -13.40 -5.19
C ILE A 59 -8.30 -14.47 -5.12
N ILE A 60 -8.26 -15.46 -6.03
CA ILE A 60 -9.22 -16.57 -6.04
C ILE A 60 -9.14 -17.36 -4.73
N LEU A 61 -7.94 -17.63 -4.24
CA LEU A 61 -7.70 -18.34 -2.99
C LEU A 61 -8.30 -17.59 -1.80
N VAL A 62 -8.00 -16.30 -1.64
CA VAL A 62 -8.51 -15.47 -0.53
C VAL A 62 -10.04 -15.38 -0.56
N ILE A 63 -10.63 -15.16 -1.73
CA ILE A 63 -12.08 -15.04 -1.86
C ILE A 63 -12.75 -16.40 -1.62
N GLY A 64 -12.25 -17.46 -2.26
CA GLY A 64 -12.81 -18.81 -2.16
C GLY A 64 -12.72 -19.37 -0.75
N ASP A 65 -11.55 -19.31 -0.14
CA ASP A 65 -11.32 -19.78 1.23
C ASP A 65 -12.04 -18.89 2.26
N GLY A 66 -12.07 -17.56 2.05
CA GLY A 66 -12.84 -16.65 2.89
C GLY A 66 -14.34 -16.90 2.86
N ALA A 67 -14.90 -17.19 1.68
CA ALA A 67 -16.31 -17.58 1.53
C ALA A 67 -16.59 -18.93 2.19
N PHE A 68 -15.71 -19.92 1.98
CA PHE A 68 -15.79 -21.22 2.63
C PHE A 68 -15.78 -21.10 4.16
N PHE A 69 -14.82 -20.37 4.71
CA PHE A 69 -14.73 -20.04 6.14
C PHE A 69 -16.03 -19.42 6.66
N PHE A 70 -16.56 -18.43 5.96
CA PHE A 70 -17.80 -17.76 6.34
C PHE A 70 -18.99 -18.71 6.36
N PHE A 71 -19.16 -19.55 5.33
CA PHE A 71 -20.25 -20.52 5.28
C PHE A 71 -20.16 -21.59 6.37
N MET A 72 -18.95 -22.01 6.73
CA MET A 72 -18.70 -22.91 7.87
C MET A 72 -19.06 -22.22 9.19
N MET A 73 -18.68 -20.95 9.39
CA MET A 73 -18.99 -20.19 10.61
C MET A 73 -20.49 -19.94 10.81
N VAL A 74 -21.23 -19.63 9.75
CA VAL A 74 -22.69 -19.42 9.82
C VAL A 74 -23.45 -20.75 9.98
N GLY A 75 -22.77 -21.90 9.82
CA GLY A 75 -23.38 -23.21 9.91
C GLY A 75 -24.20 -23.60 8.67
N TRP A 76 -23.98 -22.93 7.53
CA TRP A 76 -24.62 -23.32 6.27
C TRP A 76 -24.14 -24.71 5.85
N HIS A 77 -22.83 -24.95 5.94
CA HIS A 77 -22.23 -26.25 5.68
C HIS A 77 -21.64 -26.76 6.99
N TYR A 78 -22.26 -27.77 7.60
CA TYR A 78 -21.78 -28.39 8.83
C TYR A 78 -21.47 -29.87 8.57
N PRO A 79 -20.24 -30.22 8.17
CA PRO A 79 -19.88 -31.61 7.96
C PRO A 79 -19.91 -32.35 9.31
N TYR A 80 -20.67 -33.44 9.36
CA TYR A 80 -20.72 -34.34 10.52
C TYR A 80 -19.70 -35.47 10.32
N PRO A 81 -18.97 -35.91 11.36
CA PRO A 81 -18.99 -35.43 12.76
C PRO A 81 -18.30 -34.08 13.00
N GLU A 82 -18.55 -33.46 14.15
CA GLU A 82 -18.01 -32.14 14.55
C GLU A 82 -16.48 -32.03 14.41
N SER A 83 -15.75 -33.12 14.62
CA SER A 83 -14.30 -33.16 14.44
C SER A 83 -13.86 -32.79 13.02
N ILE A 84 -14.64 -33.18 11.99
CA ILE A 84 -14.38 -32.83 10.59
C ILE A 84 -14.63 -31.34 10.37
N SER A 85 -15.71 -30.79 10.94
CA SER A 85 -16.02 -29.37 10.87
C SER A 85 -14.90 -28.50 11.48
N ARG A 86 -14.43 -28.87 12.68
CA ARG A 86 -13.30 -28.19 13.35
C ARG A 86 -12.01 -28.27 12.54
N TRP A 87 -11.74 -29.42 11.91
CA TRP A 87 -10.57 -29.60 11.06
C TRP A 87 -10.61 -28.66 9.85
N TRP A 88 -11.73 -28.60 9.13
CA TRP A 88 -11.90 -27.71 7.98
C TRP A 88 -11.84 -26.23 8.35
N LEU A 89 -12.46 -25.84 9.46
CA LEU A 89 -12.39 -24.47 9.96
C LEU A 89 -10.94 -24.08 10.25
N ASN A 90 -10.19 -24.95 10.94
CA ASN A 90 -8.80 -24.69 11.28
C ASN A 90 -7.89 -24.66 10.04
N LEU A 91 -8.11 -25.56 9.07
CA LEU A 91 -7.39 -25.54 7.79
C LEU A 91 -7.63 -24.23 7.04
N SER A 92 -8.89 -23.80 6.93
CA SER A 92 -9.26 -22.55 6.27
C SER A 92 -8.61 -21.34 6.96
N ILE A 93 -8.61 -21.28 8.29
CA ILE A 93 -7.90 -20.22 9.02
C ILE A 93 -6.40 -20.22 8.70
N GLN A 94 -5.76 -21.39 8.61
CA GLN A 94 -4.34 -21.48 8.26
C GLN A 94 -4.07 -21.01 6.82
N ILE A 95 -4.93 -21.37 5.87
CA ILE A 95 -4.84 -20.91 4.48
C ILE A 95 -5.01 -19.38 4.42
N LEU A 96 -6.03 -18.81 5.06
CA LEU A 96 -6.21 -17.35 5.15
C LEU A 96 -5.00 -16.65 5.81
N CYS A 97 -4.46 -17.19 6.90
CA CYS A 97 -3.29 -16.60 7.55
C CYS A 97 -2.06 -16.62 6.64
N GLY A 98 -1.84 -17.73 5.93
CA GLY A 98 -0.77 -17.84 4.94
C GLY A 98 -0.98 -16.88 3.77
N ALA A 99 -2.20 -16.81 3.26
CA ALA A 99 -2.59 -15.91 2.19
C ALA A 99 -2.37 -14.45 2.60
N PHE A 100 -2.78 -14.01 3.79
CA PHE A 100 -2.52 -12.64 4.25
C PHE A 100 -1.06 -12.35 4.55
N SER A 101 -0.25 -13.36 4.87
CA SER A 101 1.20 -13.20 5.05
C SER A 101 1.94 -13.03 3.72
N TYR A 102 1.43 -13.58 2.62
CA TYR A 102 2.03 -13.43 1.29
C TYR A 102 2.20 -11.98 0.82
N PRO A 103 1.17 -11.10 0.79
CA PRO A 103 1.34 -9.70 0.42
C PRO A 103 2.22 -8.95 1.43
N ALA A 104 2.29 -9.40 2.69
CA ALA A 104 3.21 -8.88 3.69
C ALA A 104 4.67 -9.06 3.25
N VAL A 105 5.02 -10.25 2.77
CA VAL A 105 6.34 -10.60 2.22
C VAL A 105 6.64 -9.77 0.98
N ILE A 106 5.70 -9.75 0.02
CA ILE A 106 5.87 -9.09 -1.27
C ILE A 106 6.10 -7.58 -1.09
N ASN A 107 5.41 -6.94 -0.14
CA ASN A 107 5.51 -5.51 0.12
C ASN A 107 6.70 -5.12 1.01
N LEU A 108 7.32 -6.07 1.72
CA LEU A 108 8.37 -5.77 2.69
C LEU A 108 9.57 -5.03 2.08
N PRO A 109 10.09 -5.40 0.90
CA PRO A 109 11.19 -4.66 0.27
C PRO A 109 10.84 -3.20 0.04
N TRP A 110 9.66 -2.90 -0.52
CA TRP A 110 9.20 -1.52 -0.74
C TRP A 110 9.08 -0.74 0.57
N LEU A 111 8.51 -1.35 1.62
CA LEU A 111 8.33 -0.71 2.93
C LEU A 111 9.64 -0.37 3.63
N VAL A 112 10.59 -1.31 3.63
CA VAL A 112 11.94 -1.06 4.15
C VAL A 112 12.56 0.13 3.41
N GLY A 113 12.32 0.23 2.11
CA GLY A 113 12.81 1.34 1.32
C GLY A 113 12.21 2.65 1.68
N MET A 114 10.89 2.68 1.80
CA MET A 114 10.21 3.89 2.23
C MET A 114 10.70 4.35 3.59
N VAL A 115 10.99 3.45 4.54
CA VAL A 115 11.56 3.83 5.84
C VAL A 115 12.98 4.37 5.73
N VAL A 116 13.85 3.72 4.94
CA VAL A 116 15.21 4.21 4.70
C VAL A 116 15.17 5.57 4.01
N HIS A 117 14.30 5.71 3.01
CA HIS A 117 14.10 6.94 2.25
C HIS A 117 13.64 8.09 3.14
N THR A 118 12.58 7.90 3.93
CA THR A 118 12.05 8.97 4.81
C THR A 118 13.04 9.41 5.88
N ARG A 119 14.09 8.64 6.15
CA ARG A 119 15.17 8.97 7.09
C ARG A 119 16.44 9.51 6.43
N GLY A 120 16.60 9.33 5.11
CA GLY A 120 17.78 9.75 4.38
C GLY A 120 17.72 11.21 3.92
N GLU A 121 18.87 11.73 3.46
CA GLU A 121 18.98 13.08 2.89
C GLU A 121 18.06 13.30 1.68
N ARG A 122 17.72 12.23 0.95
CA ARG A 122 16.82 12.27 -0.21
C ARG A 122 15.34 12.14 0.18
N GLY A 123 15.03 11.96 1.46
CA GLY A 123 13.69 11.72 1.98
C GLY A 123 12.71 12.90 1.93
N GLY A 124 13.09 14.01 1.29
CA GLY A 124 12.29 15.23 1.21
C GLY A 124 10.86 14.99 0.73
N VAL A 125 9.98 15.94 1.05
CA VAL A 125 8.59 15.93 0.56
C VAL A 125 8.59 16.13 -0.96
N GLY A 126 7.91 15.24 -1.67
CA GLY A 126 7.82 15.26 -3.13
C GLY A 126 9.06 14.75 -3.85
N LEU A 127 10.04 14.16 -3.15
CA LEU A 127 11.23 13.57 -3.77
C LEU A 127 11.12 12.05 -3.85
N ASN A 128 11.51 11.49 -4.99
CA ASN A 128 11.70 10.07 -5.20
C ASN A 128 13.01 9.59 -4.55
N PHE A 129 13.27 8.29 -4.60
CA PHE A 129 14.46 7.66 -4.01
C PHE A 129 15.79 8.13 -4.61
N TYR A 130 15.76 8.73 -5.79
CA TYR A 130 16.93 9.25 -6.49
C TYR A 130 17.13 10.75 -6.26
N GLY A 131 16.19 11.41 -5.57
CA GLY A 131 16.21 12.84 -5.30
C GLY A 131 15.48 13.69 -6.34
N ASP A 132 14.86 13.09 -7.35
CA ASP A 132 14.07 13.83 -8.34
C ASP A 132 12.65 14.11 -7.83
N LYS A 133 11.98 15.10 -8.42
CA LYS A 133 10.56 15.37 -8.15
C LYS A 133 9.71 14.16 -8.52
N SER A 134 8.88 13.72 -7.58
CA SER A 134 8.01 12.56 -7.73
C SER A 134 6.59 12.98 -8.09
N VAL A 135 6.00 12.23 -9.02
CA VAL A 135 4.55 12.30 -9.33
C VAL A 135 3.71 11.44 -8.37
N ASP A 136 4.35 10.57 -7.58
CA ASP A 136 3.67 9.74 -6.59
C ASP A 136 3.13 10.61 -5.45
N VAL A 137 1.81 10.59 -5.28
CA VAL A 137 1.08 11.29 -4.22
C VAL A 137 1.59 10.93 -2.83
N PHE A 138 1.96 9.67 -2.59
CA PHE A 138 2.43 9.21 -1.29
C PHE A 138 3.74 9.88 -0.91
N LEU A 139 4.65 10.07 -1.87
CA LEU A 139 5.94 10.73 -1.66
C LEU A 139 5.80 12.24 -1.45
N ASN A 140 4.71 12.84 -1.94
CA ASN A 140 4.35 14.23 -1.71
C ASN A 140 3.65 14.47 -0.36
N LEU A 141 3.32 13.42 0.39
CA LEU A 141 2.81 13.57 1.76
C LEU A 141 3.89 14.11 2.69
N GLU A 142 3.46 14.93 3.66
CA GLU A 142 4.29 15.33 4.79
C GLU A 142 4.96 14.14 5.46
N LEU A 143 6.23 14.33 5.85
CA LEU A 143 7.03 13.28 6.48
C LEU A 143 6.34 12.65 7.69
N ARG A 144 5.67 13.44 8.53
CA ARG A 144 4.95 12.92 9.71
C ARG A 144 3.82 11.96 9.32
N LYS A 145 3.06 12.28 8.27
CA LYS A 145 1.97 11.42 7.75
C LYS A 145 2.55 10.13 7.17
N ARG A 146 3.62 10.21 6.36
CA ARG A 146 4.33 9.03 5.82
C ARG A 146 4.82 8.10 6.93
N HIS A 147 5.49 8.62 7.96
CA HIS A 147 5.99 7.82 9.07
C HIS A 147 4.86 7.08 9.81
N LYS A 148 3.71 7.72 10.05
CA LYS A 148 2.55 7.07 10.67
C LYS A 148 2.01 5.93 9.82
N ILE A 149 1.87 6.15 8.50
CA ILE A 149 1.42 5.10 7.57
C ILE A 149 2.39 3.92 7.57
N LEU A 150 3.69 4.19 7.44
CA LEU A 150 4.73 3.17 7.44
C LEU A 150 4.76 2.39 8.76
N PHE A 151 4.64 3.09 9.90
CA PHE A 151 4.59 2.47 11.21
C PHE A 151 3.42 1.49 11.35
N LEU A 152 2.20 1.90 10.94
CA LEU A 152 1.03 1.02 10.95
C LEU A 152 1.21 -0.18 10.02
N LYS A 153 1.79 0.00 8.84
CA LYS A 153 2.10 -1.10 7.92
C LYS A 153 3.13 -2.08 8.49
N PHE A 154 4.15 -1.58 9.21
CA PHE A 154 5.13 -2.42 9.91
C PHE A 154 4.51 -3.20 11.07
N ILE A 155 3.61 -2.60 11.86
CA ILE A 155 2.85 -3.33 12.88
C ILE A 155 2.03 -4.43 12.23
N ASN A 156 1.29 -4.11 11.16
CA ASN A 156 0.49 -5.09 10.44
C ASN A 156 1.36 -6.29 10.01
N ILE A 157 2.45 -6.07 9.28
CA ILE A 157 3.31 -7.15 8.80
C ILE A 157 3.89 -7.97 9.96
N SER A 158 4.41 -7.30 10.99
CA SER A 158 5.03 -7.99 12.13
C SER A 158 4.01 -8.89 12.85
N THR A 159 2.80 -8.39 13.06
CA THR A 159 1.72 -9.14 13.71
C THR A 159 1.16 -10.25 12.82
N GLN A 160 1.10 -10.08 11.50
CA GLN A 160 0.76 -11.16 10.56
C GLN A 160 1.76 -12.32 10.64
N TRP A 161 3.06 -12.02 10.65
CA TRP A 161 4.10 -13.04 10.78
C TRP A 161 4.04 -13.77 12.11
N ILE A 162 3.84 -13.06 13.22
CA ILE A 162 3.71 -13.69 14.54
C ILE A 162 2.42 -14.53 14.60
N ASN A 163 1.33 -14.07 13.99
CA ASN A 163 0.09 -14.83 13.88
C ASN A 163 0.31 -16.12 13.07
N GLN A 164 0.96 -16.04 11.91
CA GLN A 164 1.28 -17.21 11.08
C GLN A 164 2.18 -18.20 11.83
N TRP A 165 3.21 -17.70 12.51
CA TRP A 165 4.08 -18.52 13.34
C TRP A 165 3.30 -19.21 14.47
N SER A 166 2.39 -18.48 15.13
CA SER A 166 1.52 -19.04 16.17
C SER A 166 0.62 -20.15 15.59
N ARG A 167 0.07 -19.98 14.39
CA ARG A 167 -0.74 -21.02 13.73
C ARG A 167 0.07 -22.27 13.39
N ILE A 168 1.35 -22.12 13.07
CA ILE A 168 2.26 -23.26 12.87
C ILE A 168 2.56 -23.96 14.20
N ALA A 169 2.77 -23.20 15.28
CA ALA A 169 3.03 -23.73 16.62
C ALA A 169 1.80 -24.38 17.27
N TYR A 170 0.60 -23.89 16.97
CA TYR A 170 -0.68 -24.40 17.46
C TYR A 170 -1.55 -24.90 16.28
N PRO A 171 -1.16 -26.00 15.61
CA PRO A 171 -1.71 -26.39 14.31
C PRO A 171 -3.10 -27.03 14.38
N THR A 172 -3.59 -27.40 15.55
CA THR A 172 -4.92 -28.01 15.73
C THR A 172 -5.90 -27.02 16.36
N TYR A 173 -7.20 -27.29 16.16
CA TYR A 173 -8.26 -26.49 16.75
C TYR A 173 -8.12 -26.42 18.28
N GLU A 174 -7.87 -27.56 18.93
CA GLU A 174 -7.74 -27.65 20.39
C GLU A 174 -6.53 -26.86 20.89
N LEU A 175 -5.37 -26.99 20.23
CA LEU A 175 -4.16 -26.27 20.60
C LEU A 175 -4.33 -24.76 20.41
N SER A 176 -4.91 -24.33 19.30
CA SER A 176 -5.16 -22.91 19.02
C SER A 176 -6.19 -22.28 19.95
N ASN A 177 -7.05 -23.08 20.60
CA ASN A 177 -8.00 -22.61 21.61
C ASN A 177 -7.52 -22.79 23.07
N SER A 178 -6.42 -23.50 23.27
CA SER A 178 -5.79 -23.67 24.59
C SER A 178 -4.89 -22.48 24.95
N TRP A 179 -4.52 -22.34 26.22
CA TRP A 179 -3.50 -21.38 26.64
C TRP A 179 -2.09 -21.91 26.33
N PRO A 180 -1.18 -21.13 25.72
CA PRO A 180 -1.32 -19.71 25.33
C PRO A 180 -1.74 -19.50 23.85
N GLY A 181 -2.04 -20.58 23.11
CA GLY A 181 -2.42 -20.54 21.70
C GLY A 181 -3.57 -19.58 21.38
N SER A 182 -4.63 -19.59 22.18
CA SER A 182 -5.81 -18.72 21.99
C SER A 182 -5.45 -17.25 22.10
N LEU A 183 -4.60 -16.89 23.06
CA LEU A 183 -4.14 -15.52 23.21
C LEU A 183 -3.34 -15.07 21.98
N LEU A 184 -2.33 -15.87 21.60
CA LEU A 184 -1.41 -15.52 20.52
C LEU A 184 -2.13 -15.45 19.18
N CYS A 185 -2.92 -16.47 18.83
CA CYS A 185 -3.62 -16.52 17.55
C CYS A 185 -4.66 -15.38 17.41
N ASN A 186 -5.41 -15.06 18.47
CA ASN A 186 -6.48 -14.07 18.37
C ASN A 186 -5.97 -12.63 18.50
N ILE A 187 -5.03 -12.35 19.40
CA ILE A 187 -4.48 -11.00 19.58
C ILE A 187 -3.71 -10.57 18.34
N PHE A 188 -2.80 -11.40 17.83
CA PHE A 188 -2.00 -11.01 16.67
C PHE A 188 -2.83 -10.94 15.39
N PHE A 189 -3.84 -11.80 15.24
CA PHE A 189 -4.83 -11.63 14.19
C PHE A 189 -5.56 -10.27 14.30
N GLY A 190 -6.14 -9.95 15.46
CA GLY A 190 -6.88 -8.71 15.68
C GLY A 190 -6.00 -7.45 15.49
N LEU A 191 -4.77 -7.47 16.01
CA LEU A 191 -3.82 -6.37 15.84
C LEU A 191 -3.42 -6.19 14.37
N SER A 192 -3.17 -7.27 13.64
CA SER A 192 -2.84 -7.20 12.21
C SER A 192 -3.96 -6.57 11.40
N PHE A 193 -5.20 -7.00 11.66
CA PHE A 193 -6.39 -6.48 11.01
C PHE A 193 -6.59 -4.98 11.31
N ALA A 194 -6.53 -4.60 12.59
CA ALA A 194 -6.68 -3.23 13.02
C ALA A 194 -5.59 -2.31 12.43
N ALA A 195 -4.33 -2.75 12.44
CA ALA A 195 -3.21 -1.99 11.89
C ALA A 195 -3.29 -1.89 10.36
N GLY A 196 -3.70 -2.96 9.67
CA GLY A 196 -3.90 -2.98 8.23
C GLY A 196 -5.00 -2.02 7.77
N ILE A 197 -6.19 -2.14 8.35
CA ILE A 197 -7.32 -1.26 8.03
C ILE A 197 -7.02 0.18 8.45
N GLY A 198 -6.51 0.38 9.67
CA GLY A 198 -6.16 1.71 10.17
C GLY A 198 -5.12 2.39 9.29
N GLY A 199 -4.09 1.66 8.87
CA GLY A 199 -3.06 2.15 7.95
C GLY A 199 -3.62 2.51 6.58
N GLY A 200 -4.50 1.67 6.02
CA GLY A 200 -5.17 1.92 4.74
C GLY A 200 -6.07 3.14 4.76
N ILE A 201 -6.98 3.23 5.75
CA ILE A 201 -7.88 4.39 5.92
C ILE A 201 -7.08 5.67 6.12
N TYR A 202 -6.06 5.64 6.98
CA TYR A 202 -5.24 6.81 7.23
C TYR A 202 -4.48 7.26 5.98
N GLN A 203 -3.93 6.33 5.20
CA GLN A 203 -3.29 6.63 3.92
C GLN A 203 -4.26 7.28 2.93
N VAL A 204 -5.42 6.66 2.69
CA VAL A 204 -6.42 7.19 1.75
C VAL A 204 -6.86 8.60 2.13
N ARG A 205 -7.12 8.86 3.42
CA ARG A 205 -7.49 10.20 3.91
C ARG A 205 -6.35 11.21 3.74
N ALA A 206 -5.11 10.82 4.05
CA ALA A 206 -3.96 11.71 3.91
C ALA A 206 -3.71 12.09 2.45
N GLU A 207 -3.81 11.13 1.53
CA GLU A 207 -3.66 11.38 0.10
C GLU A 207 -4.81 12.22 -0.45
N SER A 208 -6.06 11.91 -0.08
CA SER A 208 -7.22 12.69 -0.53
C SER A 208 -7.16 14.15 -0.05
N SER A 209 -6.74 14.38 1.21
CA SER A 209 -6.45 15.73 1.72
C SER A 209 -5.43 16.44 0.82
N LEU A 210 -4.32 15.79 0.49
CA LEU A 210 -3.29 16.39 -0.35
C LEU A 210 -3.79 16.67 -1.78
N ARG A 211 -4.59 15.77 -2.36
CA ARG A 211 -5.21 15.98 -3.68
C ARG A 211 -6.17 17.18 -3.67
N SER A 212 -6.93 17.35 -2.59
CA SER A 212 -7.83 18.50 -2.44
C SER A 212 -7.08 19.83 -2.29
N GLU A 213 -5.90 19.81 -1.67
CA GLU A 213 -5.02 20.99 -1.52
C GLU A 213 -4.30 21.35 -2.83
N GLN A 214 -4.11 20.38 -3.74
CA GLN A 214 -3.34 20.54 -4.99
C GLN A 214 -4.11 19.94 -6.18
N PRO A 215 -5.27 20.52 -6.57
CA PRO A 215 -6.11 19.95 -7.61
C PRO A 215 -5.39 19.91 -8.97
N GLY A 216 -5.54 18.79 -9.68
CA GLY A 216 -4.95 18.56 -11.00
C GLY A 216 -3.46 18.20 -11.01
N LYS A 217 -2.78 18.21 -9.86
CA LYS A 217 -1.36 17.81 -9.78
C LYS A 217 -1.17 16.29 -9.73
N PHE A 218 -2.10 15.58 -9.09
CA PHE A 218 -2.04 14.13 -8.90
C PHE A 218 -3.25 13.46 -9.57
N GLU A 219 -3.07 12.20 -9.95
CA GLU A 219 -4.18 11.36 -10.44
C GLU A 219 -5.26 11.19 -9.36
N ASP A 220 -6.50 11.04 -9.80
CA ASP A 220 -7.64 10.83 -8.91
C ASP A 220 -7.45 9.57 -8.07
N GLY A 221 -7.73 9.67 -6.78
CA GLY A 221 -7.74 8.52 -5.90
C GLY A 221 -9.05 7.74 -5.98
N PRO A 222 -9.14 6.60 -5.26
CA PRO A 222 -10.34 5.78 -5.25
C PRO A 222 -11.59 6.51 -4.74
N LEU A 223 -11.46 7.41 -3.76
CA LEU A 223 -12.60 8.16 -3.23
C LEU A 223 -13.14 9.15 -4.25
N GLU A 224 -12.24 9.87 -4.91
CA GLU A 224 -12.55 10.84 -5.95
C GLU A 224 -13.20 10.15 -7.17
N ILE A 225 -12.72 8.96 -7.55
CA ILE A 225 -13.35 8.13 -8.59
C ILE A 225 -14.77 7.71 -8.18
N ILE A 226 -14.97 7.28 -6.92
CA ILE A 226 -16.30 6.90 -6.43
C ILE A 226 -17.27 8.09 -6.43
N GLU A 227 -16.79 9.28 -6.06
CA GLU A 227 -17.59 10.52 -6.10
C GLU A 227 -17.98 10.86 -7.54
N LYS A 228 -17.04 10.83 -8.49
CA LYS A 228 -17.32 11.04 -9.93
C LYS A 228 -18.32 10.03 -10.48
N ILE A 229 -18.23 8.75 -10.08
CA ILE A 229 -19.20 7.71 -10.46
C ILE A 229 -20.60 8.05 -9.92
N LYS A 230 -20.69 8.47 -8.64
CA LYS A 230 -21.97 8.85 -8.02
C LYS A 230 -22.60 10.06 -8.69
N GLU A 231 -21.81 11.08 -9.02
CA GLU A 231 -22.26 12.29 -9.72
C GLU A 231 -22.79 11.96 -11.11
N LYS A 232 -22.00 11.26 -11.94
CA LYS A 232 -22.45 10.86 -13.29
C LYS A 232 -23.69 9.97 -13.25
N ARG A 233 -23.84 9.12 -12.23
CA ARG A 233 -25.07 8.32 -12.04
C ARG A 233 -26.27 9.18 -11.67
N ARG A 234 -26.10 10.25 -10.89
CA ARG A 234 -27.17 11.23 -10.59
C ARG A 234 -27.58 12.03 -11.83
N GLU A 235 -26.66 12.25 -12.75
CA GLU A 235 -26.93 12.83 -14.08
C GLU A 235 -27.68 11.87 -15.03
N GLY A 236 -27.95 10.63 -14.61
CA GLY A 236 -28.65 9.64 -15.41
C GLY A 236 -27.77 8.90 -16.43
N LYS A 237 -26.44 9.06 -16.39
CA LYS A 237 -25.53 8.36 -17.31
C LYS A 237 -25.48 6.86 -17.02
N GLY A 238 -25.42 6.08 -18.10
CA GLY A 238 -25.28 4.62 -18.00
C GLY A 238 -23.90 4.21 -17.49
N PHE A 239 -23.79 3.05 -16.83
CA PHE A 239 -22.50 2.57 -16.29
C PHE A 239 -21.40 2.46 -17.37
N SER A 240 -21.74 2.04 -18.59
CA SER A 240 -20.78 1.98 -19.71
C SER A 240 -20.23 3.35 -20.09
N GLU A 241 -21.05 4.40 -20.05
CA GLU A 241 -20.63 5.78 -20.34
C GLU A 241 -19.74 6.33 -19.23
N ILE A 242 -20.06 5.98 -17.97
CA ILE A 242 -19.26 6.35 -16.81
C ILE A 242 -17.87 5.77 -16.94
N ILE A 243 -17.74 4.47 -17.23
CA ILE A 243 -16.44 3.80 -17.35
C ILE A 243 -15.62 4.34 -18.54
N LYS A 244 -16.26 4.68 -19.67
CA LYS A 244 -15.56 5.28 -20.83
C LYS A 244 -15.05 6.70 -20.58
N SER A 245 -15.55 7.38 -19.55
CA SER A 245 -15.24 8.77 -19.25
C SER A 245 -14.44 8.95 -17.96
N LEU A 246 -14.03 7.84 -17.35
CA LEU A 246 -13.00 7.78 -16.31
C LEU A 246 -11.66 7.50 -16.98
#